data_AF-D6Z7F2-F1
#
_entry.id   AF-D6Z7F2-F1
#
_cell.length_a   1.000
_cell.length_b   1.000
_cell.length_c   1.000
_cell.angle_alpha   90.00
_cell.angle_beta   90.00
_cell.angle_gamma   90.00
#
_symmetry.space_group_name_H-M   'P 1'
#
loop_
_entity.id
_entity.type
_entity.pdbx_description
1 polymer ?
#
loop_
_entity_poly.entity_id
_entity_poly.type
_entity_poly.pdbx_seq_one_letter_code
_entity_poly.pdbx_strand_id
1 'polypeptide(L)'
;MADVEISKEEAALILHDFKTALEDLNDLLRNEAKQLADLSDVGTALGSGVDGEKSLAIAKENGQNIVKYVQDTIDKVTDLEKRTRARFNAIFGADFDSAIDISKLDPNLGNQGHLTGF
;
A
#
# COMPACT_ATOMS: atom_id res chain seq x y z
N MET A 1 20.30 -29.36 -4.41
CA MET A 1 19.55 -28.16 -4.02
C MET A 1 18.19 -28.32 -4.65
N ALA A 2 17.10 -28.29 -3.88
CA ALA A 2 15.78 -28.20 -4.50
C ALA A 2 15.68 -26.77 -5.02
N ASP A 3 15.66 -26.59 -6.34
CA ASP A 3 15.29 -25.31 -6.92
C ASP A 3 13.84 -25.06 -6.49
N VAL A 4 13.65 -24.07 -5.60
CA VAL A 4 12.32 -23.61 -5.25
C VAL A 4 11.83 -22.84 -6.48
N GLU A 5 11.21 -23.56 -7.40
CA GLU A 5 10.65 -23.03 -8.63
C GLU A 5 9.29 -22.44 -8.28
N ILE A 6 9.19 -21.12 -8.24
CA ILE A 6 7.91 -20.42 -8.12
C ILE A 6 7.05 -20.75 -9.34
N SER A 7 5.76 -21.01 -9.15
CA SER A 7 4.80 -21.23 -10.23
C SER A 7 4.28 -19.92 -10.82
N LYS A 8 3.65 -19.97 -12.00
CA LYS A 8 3.01 -18.79 -12.61
C LYS A 8 1.85 -18.30 -11.74
N GLU A 9 1.13 -19.22 -11.12
CA GLU A 9 0.00 -18.94 -10.24
C GLU A 9 0.45 -18.20 -8.97
N GLU A 10 1.52 -18.65 -8.31
CA GLU A 10 2.11 -17.97 -7.16
C GLU A 10 2.66 -16.59 -7.53
N ALA A 11 3.35 -16.48 -8.67
CA ALA A 11 3.84 -15.20 -9.16
C ALA A 11 2.71 -14.21 -9.44
N ALA A 12 1.60 -14.68 -10.00
CA ALA A 12 0.43 -13.86 -10.27
C ALA A 12 -0.29 -13.42 -8.97
N LEU A 13 -0.35 -14.29 -7.96
CA LEU A 13 -0.83 -13.94 -6.62
C LEU A 13 0.01 -12.85 -5.97
N ILE A 14 1.34 -12.98 -6.01
CA ILE A 14 2.23 -11.95 -5.44
C ILE A 14 2.00 -10.58 -6.10
N LEU A 15 1.85 -10.54 -7.44
CA LEU A 15 1.54 -9.29 -8.14
C LEU A 15 0.15 -8.74 -7.79
N HIS A 16 -0.83 -9.62 -7.57
CA HIS A 16 -2.14 -9.23 -7.08
C HIS A 16 -2.07 -8.63 -5.67
N ASP A 17 -1.31 -9.24 -4.75
CA ASP A 17 -1.16 -8.74 -3.37
C ASP A 17 -0.51 -7.36 -3.33
N PHE A 18 0.48 -7.10 -4.20
CA PHE A 18 1.01 -5.75 -4.39
C PHE A 18 -0.06 -4.76 -4.81
N LYS A 19 -0.94 -5.15 -5.73
CA LYS A 19 -2.03 -4.29 -6.21
C LYS A 19 -3.04 -4.00 -5.10
N THR A 20 -3.47 -5.01 -4.36
CA THR A 20 -4.38 -4.82 -3.21
C THR A 20 -3.76 -3.91 -2.15
N ALA A 21 -2.49 -4.11 -1.79
CA ALA A 21 -1.79 -3.24 -0.85
C ALA A 21 -1.71 -1.78 -1.34
N LEU A 22 -1.50 -1.57 -2.64
CA LEU A 22 -1.51 -0.24 -3.23
C LEU A 22 -2.91 0.39 -3.22
N GLU A 23 -3.97 -0.39 -3.48
CA GLU A 23 -5.36 0.08 -3.38
C GLU A 23 -5.68 0.54 -1.95
N ASP A 24 -5.35 -0.28 -0.95
CA ASP A 24 -5.54 0.05 0.47
C ASP A 24 -4.77 1.31 0.89
N LEU A 25 -3.51 1.44 0.46
CA LEU A 25 -2.69 2.62 0.75
C LEU A 25 -3.25 3.89 0.08
N ASN A 26 -3.76 3.78 -1.14
CA ASN A 26 -4.37 4.90 -1.84
C ASN A 26 -5.67 5.36 -1.16
N ASP A 27 -6.47 4.42 -0.66
CA ASP A 27 -7.69 4.76 0.08
C ASP A 27 -7.35 5.37 1.46
N LEU A 28 -6.32 4.86 2.14
CA LEU A 28 -5.79 5.51 3.34
C LEU A 28 -5.33 6.95 3.04
N LEU A 29 -4.55 7.16 1.98
CA LEU A 29 -4.08 8.50 1.59
C LEU A 29 -5.24 9.47 1.34
N ARG A 30 -6.29 9.02 0.64
CA ARG A 30 -7.50 9.81 0.38
C ARG A 30 -8.22 10.19 1.68
N ASN A 31 -8.35 9.23 2.61
CA ASN A 31 -9.00 9.45 3.89
C ASN A 31 -8.21 10.45 4.76
N GLU A 32 -6.90 10.28 4.87
CA GLU A 32 -6.02 11.18 5.63
C GLU A 32 -5.99 12.59 5.02
N ALA A 33 -5.91 12.70 3.69
CA ALA A 33 -5.98 13.99 3.00
C ALA A 33 -7.31 14.71 3.23
N LYS A 34 -8.43 13.96 3.26
CA LYS A 34 -9.75 14.50 3.58
C LYS A 34 -9.83 14.96 5.04
N GLN A 35 -9.38 14.15 5.99
CA GLN A 35 -9.36 14.54 7.41
C GLN A 35 -8.51 15.79 7.65
N LEU A 36 -7.36 15.90 6.96
CA LEU A 36 -6.51 17.08 7.00
C LEU A 36 -7.19 18.33 6.42
N ALA A 37 -7.97 18.18 5.35
CA ALA A 37 -8.78 19.28 4.81
C ALA A 37 -9.88 19.69 5.79
N ASP A 38 -10.58 18.72 6.37
CA ASP A 38 -11.67 18.93 7.34
C ASP A 38 -11.15 19.56 8.65
N LEU A 39 -9.90 19.28 9.06
CA LEU A 39 -9.25 19.94 10.21
C LEU A 39 -9.18 21.46 10.06
N SER A 40 -9.18 21.99 8.83
CA SER A 40 -9.20 23.43 8.59
C SER A 40 -10.50 24.10 9.07
N ASP A 41 -11.60 23.36 9.12
CA ASP A 41 -12.91 23.83 9.60
C ASP A 41 -13.08 23.69 11.13
N VAL A 42 -12.19 22.93 11.80
CA VAL A 42 -12.26 22.60 13.24
C VAL A 42 -11.54 23.64 14.12
N GLY A 43 -11.09 24.76 13.55
CA GLY A 43 -10.38 25.83 14.27
C GLY A 43 -11.10 26.39 15.52
N THR A 44 -12.41 26.17 15.64
CA THR A 44 -13.23 26.50 16.81
C THR A 44 -13.20 25.47 17.95
N ALA A 45 -12.83 24.20 17.71
CA ALA A 45 -12.88 23.14 18.73
C ALA A 45 -11.56 22.92 19.49
N LEU A 46 -10.43 23.35 18.94
CA LEU A 46 -9.10 23.21 19.56
C LEU A 46 -8.78 24.32 20.60
N GLY A 47 -9.80 25.07 21.02
CA GLY A 47 -9.71 26.16 22.00
C GLY A 47 -9.65 27.54 21.34
N SER A 48 -10.46 28.49 21.81
CA SER A 48 -10.42 29.87 21.31
C SER A 48 -9.24 30.63 21.91
N GLY A 49 -8.26 31.05 21.09
CA GLY A 49 -7.11 31.87 21.51
C GLY A 49 -5.80 31.50 20.79
N VAL A 50 -4.68 32.15 21.18
CA VAL A 50 -3.32 31.90 20.63
C VAL A 50 -2.91 30.42 20.72
N ASP A 51 -3.41 29.70 21.73
CA ASP A 51 -3.11 28.28 21.94
C ASP A 51 -3.89 27.35 20.99
N GLY A 52 -5.08 27.75 20.55
CA GLY A 52 -5.87 27.01 19.55
C GLY A 52 -5.28 27.11 18.14
N GLU A 53 -4.81 28.30 17.76
CA GLU A 53 -4.13 28.52 16.47
C GLU A 53 -2.83 27.70 16.38
N LYS A 54 -2.05 27.66 17.48
CA LYS A 54 -0.84 26.82 17.56
C LYS A 54 -1.16 25.33 17.49
N SER A 55 -2.18 24.88 18.22
CA SER A 55 -2.60 23.47 18.21
C SER A 55 -3.10 23.04 16.83
N LEU A 56 -3.84 23.91 16.15
CA LEU A 56 -4.28 23.67 14.77
C LEU A 56 -3.09 23.61 13.79
N ALA A 57 -2.09 24.47 13.94
CA ALA A 57 -0.88 24.45 13.12
C ALA A 57 -0.10 23.13 13.29
N ILE A 58 0.09 22.68 14.53
CA ILE A 58 0.76 21.40 14.84
C ILE A 58 -0.04 20.21 14.27
N ALA A 59 -1.37 20.22 14.41
CA ALA A 59 -2.22 19.17 13.85
C ALA A 59 -2.11 19.10 12.32
N LYS A 60 -2.06 20.26 11.65
CA LYS A 60 -1.85 20.33 10.19
C LYS A 60 -0.47 19.83 9.78
N GLU A 61 0.59 20.23 10.48
CA GLU A 61 1.95 19.74 10.20
C GLU A 61 2.04 18.23 10.36
N ASN A 62 1.50 17.68 11.46
CA ASN A 62 1.47 16.24 11.69
C ASN A 62 0.66 15.49 10.62
N GLY A 63 -0.52 16.00 10.24
CA GLY A 63 -1.32 15.39 9.17
C GLY A 63 -0.62 15.44 7.82
N GLN A 64 0.06 16.54 7.49
CA GLN A 64 0.89 16.63 6.28
C GLN A 64 2.03 15.61 6.28
N ASN A 65 2.67 15.39 7.42
CA ASN A 65 3.72 14.37 7.56
C ASN A 65 3.17 12.95 7.36
N ILE A 66 1.96 12.65 7.85
CA ILE A 66 1.30 11.36 7.63
C ILE A 66 0.99 11.16 6.14
N VAL A 67 0.35 12.14 5.49
CA VAL A 67 0.04 12.11 4.06
C VAL A 67 1.31 11.87 3.24
N LYS A 68 2.40 12.58 3.56
CA LYS A 68 3.70 12.38 2.92
C LYS A 68 4.25 10.98 3.13
N TYR A 69 4.21 10.46 4.36
CA TYR A 69 4.68 9.11 4.67
C TYR A 69 3.91 8.03 3.90
N VAL A 70 2.59 8.17 3.79
CA VAL A 70 1.75 7.24 3.01
C VAL A 70 2.11 7.33 1.52
N GLN A 71 2.28 8.55 0.97
CA GLN A 71 2.72 8.73 -0.41
C GLN A 71 4.10 8.10 -0.68
N ASP A 72 5.08 8.33 0.19
CA ASP A 72 6.42 7.73 0.07
C ASP A 72 6.35 6.19 0.13
N THR A 73 5.39 5.64 0.88
CA THR A 73 5.15 4.19 0.96
C THR A 73 4.53 3.65 -0.33
N ILE A 74 3.52 4.35 -0.89
CA ILE A 74 2.93 4.01 -2.19
C ILE A 74 4.00 3.98 -3.28
N ASP A 75 4.88 4.98 -3.31
CA ASP A 75 5.94 5.07 -4.32
C ASP A 75 6.91 3.89 -4.20
N LYS A 76 7.31 3.52 -2.97
CA LYS A 76 8.19 2.37 -2.72
C LYS A 76 7.54 1.05 -3.11
N VAL A 77 6.28 0.84 -2.72
CA VAL A 77 5.55 -0.40 -3.03
C VAL A 77 5.32 -0.52 -4.54
N THR A 78 5.01 0.60 -5.21
CA THR A 78 4.88 0.66 -6.68
C THR A 78 6.19 0.28 -7.38
N ASP A 79 7.33 0.77 -6.89
CA ASP A 79 8.63 0.41 -7.46
C ASP A 79 9.01 -1.06 -7.20
N LEU A 80 8.64 -1.61 -6.05
CA LEU A 80 8.80 -3.04 -5.75
C LEU A 80 7.93 -3.92 -6.65
N GLU A 81 6.67 -3.54 -6.86
CA GLU A 81 5.74 -4.23 -7.76
C GLU A 81 6.32 -4.27 -9.18
N LYS A 82 6.77 -3.12 -9.72
CA LYS A 82 7.36 -3.03 -11.06
C LYS A 82 8.59 -3.91 -11.22
N ARG A 83 9.50 -3.87 -10.24
CA ARG A 83 10.72 -4.70 -10.26
C ARG A 83 10.38 -6.19 -10.17
N THR A 84 9.37 -6.55 -9.38
CA THR A 84 8.90 -7.94 -9.24
C THR A 84 8.25 -8.44 -10.52
N ARG A 85 7.36 -7.63 -11.12
CA ARG A 85 6.73 -7.91 -12.42
C ARG A 85 7.77 -8.10 -13.51
N ALA A 86 8.79 -7.23 -13.57
CA ALA A 86 9.87 -7.38 -14.56
C ALA A 86 10.63 -8.71 -14.39
N ARG A 87 10.87 -9.16 -13.16
CA ARG A 87 11.49 -10.46 -12.88
C ARG A 87 10.60 -11.61 -13.31
N PHE A 88 9.32 -11.59 -12.97
CA PHE A 88 8.40 -12.67 -13.36
C PHE A 88 8.19 -12.71 -14.88
N ASN A 89 8.11 -11.56 -15.54
CA ASN A 89 8.06 -11.50 -17.00
C ASN A 89 9.32 -12.09 -17.66
N ALA A 90 10.49 -11.94 -17.05
CA ALA A 90 11.72 -12.57 -17.54
C ALA A 90 11.75 -14.10 -17.38
N ILE A 91 11.03 -14.63 -16.38
CA ILE A 91 10.95 -16.08 -16.11
C ILE A 91 9.85 -16.75 -16.93
N PHE A 92 8.66 -16.14 -16.98
CA PHE A 92 7.44 -16.77 -17.49
C PHE A 92 6.96 -16.26 -18.85
N GLY A 93 7.59 -15.19 -19.35
CA GLY A 93 7.15 -14.42 -20.51
C GLY A 93 6.34 -13.19 -20.12
N ALA A 94 6.27 -12.22 -21.03
CA ALA A 94 5.45 -11.02 -20.84
C ALA A 94 3.97 -11.38 -20.65
N ASP A 95 3.29 -10.65 -19.76
CA ASP A 95 1.86 -10.75 -19.48
C ASP A 95 1.41 -12.17 -19.06
N PHE A 96 2.29 -12.95 -18.44
CA PHE A 96 1.97 -14.31 -17.97
C PHE A 96 0.77 -14.34 -17.01
N ASP A 97 0.56 -13.27 -16.24
CA ASP A 97 -0.50 -13.10 -15.26
C ASP A 97 -1.88 -12.86 -15.92
N SER A 98 -1.92 -12.40 -17.17
CA SER A 98 -3.17 -12.04 -17.87
C SER A 98 -4.12 -13.22 -18.13
N ALA A 99 -3.59 -14.44 -18.20
CA ALA A 99 -4.36 -15.66 -18.43
C ALA A 99 -4.83 -16.33 -17.12
N ILE A 100 -4.43 -15.80 -15.97
CA ILE A 100 -4.64 -16.42 -14.67
C ILE A 100 -5.83 -15.78 -13.97
N ASP A 101 -6.82 -16.60 -13.64
CA ASP A 101 -7.98 -16.17 -12.85
C ASP A 101 -7.64 -16.19 -11.36
N ILE A 102 -7.14 -15.05 -10.86
CA ILE A 102 -6.72 -14.88 -9.47
C ILE A 102 -7.82 -15.26 -8.47
N SER A 103 -9.10 -15.02 -8.81
CA SER A 103 -10.23 -15.31 -7.91
C SER A 103 -10.42 -16.80 -7.62
N LYS A 104 -9.82 -17.67 -8.44
CA LYS A 104 -9.87 -19.12 -8.31
C LYS A 104 -8.62 -19.71 -7.66
N LEU A 105 -7.61 -18.89 -7.39
CA LEU A 105 -6.39 -19.33 -6.74
C LEU A 105 -6.60 -19.42 -5.23
N ASP A 106 -5.98 -20.41 -4.60
CA ASP A 106 -5.98 -20.53 -3.14
C ASP A 106 -5.20 -19.33 -2.56
N PRO A 107 -5.81 -18.49 -1.71
CA PRO A 107 -5.13 -17.34 -1.11
C PRO A 107 -3.92 -17.75 -0.25
N ASN A 108 -3.80 -19.03 0.13
CA ASN A 108 -2.65 -19.55 0.86
C ASN A 108 -1.43 -19.87 -0.02
N LEU A 109 -1.57 -19.87 -1.35
CA LEU A 109 -0.45 -20.07 -2.27
C LEU A 109 0.59 -18.93 -2.19
N GLY A 110 0.14 -17.69 -1.90
CA GLY A 110 1.04 -16.56 -1.63
C GLY A 110 1.69 -16.57 -0.24
N ASN A 111 1.16 -17.39 0.68
CA ASN A 111 1.54 -17.40 2.10
C ASN A 111 2.64 -18.41 2.47
N GLN A 112 3.28 -19.06 1.50
CA GLN A 112 4.37 -20.02 1.81
C GLN A 112 5.63 -19.37 2.44
N GLY A 113 5.65 -18.05 2.62
CA GLY A 113 6.69 -17.32 3.34
C GLY A 113 6.29 -16.76 4.72
N HIS A 114 5.01 -16.75 5.11
CA HIS A 114 4.62 -16.28 6.44
C HIS A 114 4.70 -17.46 7.42
N LEU A 115 5.84 -17.57 8.10
CA LEU A 115 5.99 -18.41 9.28
C LEU A 115 4.79 -18.18 10.21
N THR A 116 3.93 -19.18 10.33
CA THR A 116 3.03 -19.35 11.47
C THR A 116 3.90 -19.37 12.73
N GLY A 117 3.88 -18.30 13.50
CA GLY A 117 4.77 -18.15 14.65
C GLY A 117 4.56 -16.87 15.45
N PHE A 118 3.32 -16.63 15.89
CA PHE A 118 3.03 -15.94 17.16
C PHE A 118 1.93 -16.71 17.90
#